data_AF-A0A7S0Z7J5-F1
#
_entry.id   AF-A0A7S0Z7J5-F1
#
_cell.length_a   1.000
_cell.length_b   1.000
_cell.length_c   1.000
_cell.angle_alpha   90.00
_cell.angle_beta   90.00
_cell.angle_gamma   90.00
#
_symmetry.space_group_name_H-M   'P 1'
#
loop_
_entity.id
_entity.type
_entity.pdbx_description
1 polymer ?
#
loop_
_entity_poly.entity_id
_entity_poly.type
_entity_poly.pdbx_seq_one_letter_code
_entity_poly.pdbx_strand_id
1 'polypeptide(L)'
;LDEPTTGLDSTNAAKVVDILSSLGTMGTTVLLSIHQPRPDIFRLLDRVLVLSGEGSVVYSGPSALASAHFASMPFVTLPLADLHIADYMLDVVLKSSRSDVRDMVRAFAESEIAENALLIADTLAIQYEDSDQPPIIVPKYVSPYVKQVRLLWQRLAQVTFRHPFLLMLHFLSTACASVALGLIFWNSRRDT
;
A
#
# COMPACT_ATOMS: atom_id res chain seq x y z
N LEU A 1 -0.62 -4.12 0.66
CA LEU A 1 -0.94 -3.00 1.56
C LEU A 1 -0.23 -1.78 1.03
N ASP A 2 -0.96 -0.71 0.79
CA ASP A 2 -0.37 0.51 0.26
C ASP A 2 0.01 1.43 1.42
N GLU A 3 1.32 1.68 1.57
CA GLU A 3 1.93 2.57 2.56
C GLU A 3 1.36 2.45 4.01
N PRO A 4 1.37 1.25 4.62
CA PRO A 4 0.73 1.02 5.93
C PRO A 4 1.42 1.75 7.09
N THR A 5 2.61 2.31 6.88
CA THR A 5 3.38 3.05 7.89
C THR A 5 3.21 4.57 7.77
N THR A 6 2.55 5.08 6.71
CA THR A 6 2.40 6.52 6.49
C THR A 6 1.52 7.16 7.56
N GLY A 7 1.99 8.24 8.16
CA GLY A 7 1.29 8.95 9.23
C GLY A 7 1.44 8.34 10.63
N LEU A 8 2.23 7.27 10.78
CA LEU A 8 2.57 6.69 12.09
C LEU A 8 3.93 7.20 12.59
N ASP A 9 4.06 7.27 13.92
CA ASP A 9 5.37 7.40 14.56
C ASP A 9 6.18 6.11 14.43
N SER A 10 7.49 6.20 14.65
CA SER A 10 8.43 5.08 14.44
C SER A 10 8.04 3.82 15.22
N THR A 11 7.56 3.97 16.45
CA THR A 11 7.20 2.84 17.32
C THR A 11 5.97 2.11 16.81
N ASN A 12 4.91 2.83 16.40
CA ASN A 12 3.70 2.19 15.89
C ASN A 12 3.90 1.63 14.49
N ALA A 13 4.70 2.31 13.64
CA ALA A 13 5.07 1.78 12.33
C ALA A 13 5.78 0.42 12.44
N ALA A 14 6.73 0.28 13.38
CA ALA A 14 7.42 -0.99 13.62
C ALA A 14 6.45 -2.10 14.08
N LYS A 15 5.51 -1.80 14.98
CA LYS A 15 4.48 -2.76 15.42
C LYS A 15 3.58 -3.22 14.27
N VAL A 16 3.18 -2.31 13.38
CA VAL A 16 2.38 -2.67 12.21
C VAL A 16 3.14 -3.65 11.33
N VAL A 17 4.42 -3.40 11.05
CA VAL A 17 5.23 -4.30 10.23
C VAL A 17 5.49 -5.64 10.93
N ASP A 18 5.66 -5.65 12.24
CA ASP A 18 5.81 -6.88 13.04
C ASP A 18 4.56 -7.78 12.98
N ILE A 19 3.37 -7.17 13.06
CA ILE A 19 2.09 -7.89 12.86
C ILE A 19 1.99 -8.45 11.44
N LEU A 20 2.42 -7.68 10.43
CA LEU A 20 2.42 -8.11 9.04
C LEU A 20 3.42 -9.26 8.80
N SER A 21 4.60 -9.21 9.41
CA SER A 21 5.59 -10.29 9.39
C SER A 21 5.02 -11.54 10.05
N SER A 22 4.33 -11.39 11.19
CA SER A 22 3.64 -12.49 11.88
C SER A 22 2.59 -13.15 10.98
N LEU A 23 1.80 -12.38 10.21
CA LEU A 23 0.87 -12.94 9.21
C LEU A 23 1.59 -13.71 8.11
N GLY A 24 2.77 -13.23 7.69
CA GLY A 24 3.69 -13.93 6.80
C GLY A 24 4.04 -15.33 7.30
N THR A 25 4.45 -15.42 8.56
CA THR A 25 4.79 -16.72 9.19
C THR A 25 3.60 -17.68 9.32
N MET A 26 2.37 -17.17 9.33
CA MET A 26 1.15 -17.98 9.33
C MET A 26 0.77 -18.52 7.92
N GLY A 27 1.59 -18.27 6.91
CA GLY A 27 1.35 -18.72 5.53
C GLY A 27 0.54 -17.76 4.68
N THR A 28 0.37 -16.50 5.12
CA THR A 28 -0.26 -15.46 4.29
C THR A 28 0.80 -14.68 3.52
N THR A 29 0.70 -14.61 2.19
CA THR A 29 1.59 -13.74 1.41
C THR A 29 1.26 -12.27 1.69
N VAL A 30 2.22 -11.53 2.25
CA VAL A 30 2.07 -10.10 2.51
C VAL A 30 2.94 -9.30 1.54
N LEU A 31 2.29 -8.49 0.72
CA LEU A 31 2.95 -7.51 -0.14
C LEU A 31 2.63 -6.11 0.37
N LEU A 32 3.64 -5.27 0.56
CA LEU A 32 3.47 -3.90 1.05
C LEU A 32 4.44 -2.92 0.39
N SER A 33 4.03 -1.67 0.22
CA SER A 33 4.87 -0.54 -0.17
C SER A 33 5.28 0.25 1.07
N ILE A 34 6.55 0.66 1.17
CA ILE A 34 7.02 1.56 2.24
C ILE A 34 7.77 2.72 1.60
N HIS A 35 7.28 3.93 1.84
CA HIS A 35 7.99 5.16 1.51
C HIS A 35 9.06 5.40 2.59
N GLN A 36 10.31 4.96 2.32
CA GLN A 36 11.48 5.07 3.21
C GLN A 36 11.40 4.27 4.52
N PRO A 37 11.75 2.97 4.51
CA PRO A 37 11.72 2.15 5.72
C PRO A 37 12.83 2.53 6.69
N ARG A 38 12.47 2.67 7.97
CA ARG A 38 13.45 2.78 9.06
C ARG A 38 14.29 1.50 9.15
N PRO A 39 15.51 1.56 9.71
CA PRO A 39 16.41 0.40 9.80
C PRO A 39 15.79 -0.79 10.53
N ASP A 40 15.07 -0.52 11.62
CA ASP A 40 14.40 -1.57 12.41
C ASP A 40 13.27 -2.25 11.62
N ILE A 41 12.57 -1.48 10.78
CA ILE A 41 11.54 -1.99 9.87
C ILE A 41 12.18 -2.80 8.74
N PHE A 42 13.26 -2.31 8.15
CA PHE A 42 13.96 -3.00 7.06
C PHE A 42 14.45 -4.40 7.46
N ARG A 43 14.88 -4.58 8.71
CA ARG A 43 15.30 -5.88 9.26
C ARG A 43 14.17 -6.90 9.39
N LEU A 44 12.91 -6.44 9.45
CA LEU A 44 11.73 -7.31 9.53
C LEU A 44 11.25 -7.79 8.15
N LEU A 45 11.81 -7.25 7.06
CA LEU A 45 11.44 -7.62 5.70
C LEU A 45 12.22 -8.86 5.27
N ASP A 46 11.52 -9.91 4.84
CA ASP A 46 12.16 -11.12 4.29
C ASP A 46 12.79 -10.84 2.92
N ARG A 47 12.07 -10.11 2.08
CA ARG A 47 12.45 -9.76 0.71
C ARG A 47 12.15 -8.29 0.43
N VAL A 48 12.93 -7.69 -0.45
CA VAL A 48 12.81 -6.28 -0.87
C VAL A 48 12.78 -6.22 -2.39
N LEU A 49 11.83 -5.46 -2.91
CA LEU A 49 11.74 -5.06 -4.31
C LEU A 49 12.01 -3.55 -4.39
N VAL A 50 13.05 -3.16 -5.12
CA VAL A 50 13.39 -1.75 -5.39
C VAL A 50 13.08 -1.46 -6.84
N LEU A 51 12.26 -0.43 -7.05
CA LEU A 51 11.91 0.07 -8.36
C LEU A 51 12.58 1.42 -8.61
N SER A 52 12.98 1.66 -9.85
CA SER A 52 13.37 2.98 -10.31
C SER A 52 12.15 3.89 -10.48
N GLY A 53 12.38 5.20 -10.60
CA GLY A 53 11.30 6.16 -10.91
C GLY A 53 10.60 5.92 -12.26
N GLU A 54 11.21 5.12 -13.15
CA GLU A 54 10.61 4.71 -14.43
C GLU A 54 9.85 3.36 -14.32
N GLY A 55 9.80 2.76 -13.13
CA GLY A 55 9.11 1.48 -12.87
C GLY A 55 9.95 0.23 -13.17
N SER A 56 11.24 0.38 -13.49
CA SER A 56 12.14 -0.74 -13.75
C SER A 56 12.66 -1.36 -12.45
N VAL A 57 12.86 -2.68 -12.43
CA VAL A 57 13.39 -3.38 -11.26
C VAL A 57 14.90 -3.15 -11.16
N VAL A 58 15.33 -2.55 -10.04
CA VAL A 58 16.74 -2.36 -9.71
C VAL A 58 17.24 -3.45 -8.77
N TYR A 59 16.35 -4.01 -7.95
CA TYR A 59 16.67 -5.12 -7.06
C TYR A 59 15.41 -5.88 -6.69
N SER A 60 15.47 -7.21 -6.69
CA SER A 60 14.40 -8.07 -6.15
C SER A 60 15.04 -9.31 -5.51
N GLY A 61 15.03 -9.37 -4.18
CA GLY A 61 15.72 -10.44 -3.47
C GLY A 61 15.58 -10.36 -1.95
N PRO A 62 16.25 -11.25 -1.21
CA PRO A 62 16.32 -11.20 0.24
C PRO A 62 16.84 -9.84 0.74
N SER A 63 16.27 -9.29 1.81
CA SER A 63 16.71 -8.00 2.37
C SER A 63 18.20 -8.01 2.77
N ALA A 64 18.67 -9.14 3.29
CA ALA A 64 20.05 -9.34 3.72
C ALA A 64 21.09 -9.23 2.58
N LEU A 65 20.73 -9.61 1.36
CA LEU A 65 21.64 -9.56 0.20
C LEU A 65 21.65 -8.20 -0.50
N ALA A 66 20.73 -7.31 -0.17
CA ALA A 66 20.59 -6.03 -0.85
C ALA A 66 21.88 -5.19 -0.71
N SER A 67 22.46 -5.14 0.49
CA SER A 67 23.72 -4.41 0.72
C SER A 67 24.86 -4.89 -0.19
N ALA A 68 25.07 -6.19 -0.27
CA ALA A 68 26.13 -6.77 -1.10
C ALA A 68 25.90 -6.50 -2.59
N HIS A 69 24.65 -6.56 -3.07
CA HIS A 69 24.31 -6.28 -4.46
C HIS A 69 24.65 -4.83 -4.85
N PHE A 70 24.19 -3.84 -4.08
CA PHE A 70 24.48 -2.44 -4.38
C PHE A 70 25.97 -2.09 -4.19
N ALA A 71 26.67 -2.78 -3.27
CA ALA A 71 28.12 -2.61 -3.09
C ALA A 71 28.96 -3.24 -4.21
N SER A 72 28.42 -4.23 -4.93
CA SER A 72 29.11 -4.87 -6.06
C SER A 72 29.17 -4.00 -7.33
N MET A 73 28.34 -2.95 -7.40
CA MET A 73 28.24 -2.10 -8.58
C MET A 73 29.32 -0.99 -8.55
N PRO A 74 30.21 -0.92 -9.56
CA PRO A 74 31.38 -0.01 -9.53
C PRO A 74 31.03 1.47 -9.68
N PHE A 75 29.86 1.78 -10.22
CA PHE A 75 29.38 3.15 -10.42
C PHE A 75 28.53 3.66 -9.24
N VAL A 76 28.33 2.84 -8.21
CA VAL A 76 27.60 3.24 -7.00
C VAL A 76 28.61 3.61 -5.91
N THR A 77 28.49 4.81 -5.38
CA THR A 77 29.33 5.27 -4.26
C THR A 77 29.02 4.46 -3.01
N LEU A 78 30.01 3.79 -2.41
CA LEU A 78 29.83 3.05 -1.15
C LEU A 78 29.16 3.92 -0.06
N PRO A 79 28.28 3.33 0.78
CA PRO A 79 27.65 4.07 1.87
C PRO A 79 28.72 4.60 2.83
N LEU A 80 28.53 5.83 3.32
CA LEU A 80 29.24 6.30 4.51
C LEU A 80 28.99 5.31 5.66
N ALA A 81 29.97 5.12 6.54
CA ALA A 81 29.92 4.12 7.62
C ALA A 81 28.66 4.19 8.50
N ASP A 82 28.00 5.36 8.55
CA ASP A 82 26.81 5.61 9.37
C ASP A 82 25.48 5.57 8.59
N LEU A 83 25.50 5.33 7.27
CA LEU A 83 24.31 5.36 6.43
C LEU A 83 23.62 3.99 6.42
N HIS A 84 22.33 3.96 6.75
CA HIS A 84 21.53 2.75 6.73
C HIS A 84 21.28 2.25 5.31
N ILE A 85 21.29 0.92 5.14
CA ILE A 85 21.15 0.30 3.82
C ILE A 85 19.85 0.68 3.10
N ALA A 86 18.74 0.78 3.83
CA ALA A 86 17.45 1.18 3.29
C ALA A 86 17.48 2.58 2.65
N ASP A 87 18.05 3.55 3.38
CA ASP A 87 18.19 4.93 2.93
C ASP A 87 19.17 5.00 1.75
N TYR A 88 20.29 4.28 1.85
CA TYR A 88 21.30 4.18 0.81
C TYR A 88 20.73 3.67 -0.52
N MET A 89 20.01 2.55 -0.51
CA MET A 89 19.42 1.96 -1.71
C MET A 89 18.46 2.95 -2.41
N LEU A 90 17.64 3.65 -1.63
CA LEU A 90 16.71 4.64 -2.17
C LEU A 90 17.44 5.88 -2.70
N ASP A 91 18.41 6.40 -1.95
CA ASP A 91 19.20 7.56 -2.36
C ASP A 91 19.97 7.29 -3.65
N VAL A 92 20.59 6.11 -3.77
CA VAL A 92 21.29 5.68 -4.97
C VAL A 92 20.34 5.67 -6.16
N VAL A 93 19.16 5.06 -6.03
CA VAL A 93 18.20 4.98 -7.14
C VAL A 93 17.57 6.34 -7.49
N LEU A 94 17.31 7.19 -6.49
CA LEU A 94 16.65 8.48 -6.68
C LEU A 94 17.59 9.59 -7.18
N LYS A 95 18.86 9.58 -6.76
CA LYS A 95 19.85 10.62 -7.11
C LYS A 95 20.66 10.27 -8.37
N SER A 96 20.61 9.03 -8.82
CA SER A 96 21.34 8.58 -10.02
C SER A 96 20.75 9.17 -11.30
N SER A 97 21.61 9.34 -12.30
CA SER A 97 21.17 9.78 -13.63
C SER A 97 20.42 8.66 -14.36
N ARG A 98 19.68 9.00 -15.42
CA ARG A 98 18.93 8.01 -16.21
C ARG A 98 19.83 6.97 -16.88
N SER A 99 21.10 7.28 -17.17
CA SER A 99 22.05 6.28 -17.69
C SER A 99 22.43 5.30 -16.58
N ASP A 100 22.78 5.80 -15.41
CA ASP A 100 23.25 4.97 -14.29
C ASP A 100 22.13 4.03 -13.81
N VAL A 101 20.87 4.50 -13.80
CA VAL A 101 19.72 3.65 -13.48
C VAL A 101 19.55 2.52 -14.50
N ARG A 102 19.82 2.75 -15.79
CA ARG A 102 19.79 1.66 -16.80
C ARG A 102 20.90 0.65 -16.55
N ASP A 103 22.08 1.13 -16.18
CA ASP A 103 23.21 0.27 -15.86
C ASP A 103 22.93 -0.56 -14.59
N MET A 104 22.25 0.02 -13.58
CA MET A 104 21.75 -0.72 -12.40
C MET A 104 20.75 -1.81 -12.77
N VAL A 105 19.76 -1.49 -13.62
CA VAL A 105 18.75 -2.45 -14.06
C VAL A 105 19.41 -3.60 -14.82
N ARG A 106 20.40 -3.29 -15.66
CA ARG A 106 21.18 -4.30 -16.38
C ARG A 106 22.02 -5.16 -15.44
N ALA A 107 22.72 -4.53 -14.49
CA ALA A 107 23.52 -5.23 -13.50
C ALA A 107 22.66 -6.18 -12.64
N PHE A 108 21.44 -5.78 -12.29
CA PHE A 108 20.49 -6.68 -11.62
C PHE A 108 20.06 -7.84 -12.53
N ALA A 109 19.71 -7.58 -13.78
CA ALA A 109 19.28 -8.61 -14.73
C ALA A 109 20.37 -9.66 -15.01
N GLU A 110 21.65 -9.27 -14.96
CA GLU A 110 22.81 -10.15 -15.14
C GLU A 110 23.28 -10.80 -13.81
N SER A 111 22.66 -10.45 -12.68
CA SER A 111 23.06 -10.96 -11.36
C SER A 111 22.51 -12.36 -11.06
N GLU A 112 23.25 -13.12 -10.25
CA GLU A 112 22.80 -14.42 -9.72
C GLU A 112 21.48 -14.29 -8.93
N ILE A 113 21.18 -13.11 -8.35
CA ILE A 113 19.97 -12.88 -7.57
C ILE A 113 18.73 -12.91 -8.48
N ALA A 114 18.82 -12.31 -9.67
CA ALA A 114 17.74 -12.32 -10.65
C ALA A 114 17.54 -13.70 -11.26
N GLU A 115 18.63 -14.41 -11.59
CA GLU A 115 18.56 -15.77 -12.11
C GLU A 115 17.91 -16.72 -11.09
N ASN A 116 18.35 -16.68 -9.84
CA ASN A 116 17.75 -17.49 -8.76
C ASN A 116 16.26 -17.16 -8.55
N ALA A 117 15.87 -15.88 -8.64
CA ALA A 117 14.47 -15.49 -8.52
C ALA A 117 13.60 -16.05 -9.66
N LEU A 118 14.12 -16.06 -10.89
CA LEU A 118 13.44 -16.66 -12.05
C LEU A 118 13.30 -18.18 -11.92
N LEU A 119 14.36 -18.86 -11.48
CA LEU A 119 14.32 -20.30 -11.22
C LEU A 119 13.29 -20.66 -10.13
N ILE A 120 13.22 -19.89 -9.05
CA ILE A 120 12.20 -20.08 -8.01
C ILE A 120 10.80 -19.85 -8.59
N ALA A 121 10.60 -18.81 -9.40
CA ALA A 121 9.30 -18.55 -10.01
C ALA A 121 8.86 -19.67 -10.96
N ASP A 122 9.78 -20.20 -11.77
CA ASP A 122 9.50 -21.30 -12.71
C ASP A 122 9.20 -22.61 -11.98
N THR A 123 10.00 -22.95 -10.97
CA THR A 123 9.76 -24.14 -10.13
C THR A 123 8.42 -24.05 -9.38
N LEU A 124 8.05 -22.88 -8.87
CA LEU A 124 6.74 -22.67 -8.24
C LEU A 124 5.59 -22.75 -9.26
N ALA A 125 5.79 -22.27 -10.49
CA ALA A 125 4.81 -22.38 -11.56
C ALA A 125 4.55 -23.85 -11.94
N ILE A 126 5.62 -24.65 -12.09
CA ILE A 126 5.53 -26.09 -12.35
C ILE A 126 4.82 -26.81 -11.19
N GLN A 127 5.19 -26.49 -9.94
CA GLN A 127 4.53 -27.07 -8.75
C GLN A 127 3.04 -26.74 -8.68
N TYR A 128 2.66 -25.54 -9.12
CA TYR A 128 1.25 -25.14 -9.19
C TYR A 128 0.50 -25.90 -10.29
N GLU A 129 1.09 -26.05 -11.48
CA GLU A 129 0.49 -26.82 -12.58
C GLU A 129 0.33 -28.31 -12.26
N ASP A 130 1.28 -28.91 -11.55
CA ASP A 130 1.25 -30.32 -11.13
C ASP A 130 0.36 -30.54 -9.89
N SER A 131 -0.06 -29.46 -9.22
CA SER A 131 -1.00 -29.56 -8.11
C SER A 131 -2.43 -29.76 -8.62
N ASP A 132 -3.08 -30.86 -8.21
CA ASP A 132 -4.51 -31.12 -8.43
C ASP A 132 -5.44 -30.11 -7.70
N GLN A 133 -4.90 -28.98 -7.21
CA GLN A 133 -5.68 -27.96 -6.56
C GLN A 133 -6.45 -27.16 -7.61
N PRO A 134 -7.80 -27.10 -7.54
CA PRO A 134 -8.54 -26.23 -8.42
C PRO A 134 -8.07 -24.78 -8.22
N PRO A 135 -8.05 -23.95 -9.29
CA PRO A 135 -7.65 -22.56 -9.16
C PRO A 135 -8.48 -21.90 -8.06
N ILE A 136 -7.82 -21.14 -7.19
CA ILE A 136 -8.48 -20.43 -6.09
C ILE A 136 -9.35 -19.33 -6.71
N ILE A 137 -10.61 -19.66 -7.03
CA ILE A 137 -11.61 -18.69 -7.42
C ILE A 137 -12.05 -18.01 -6.14
N VAL A 138 -11.40 -16.91 -5.78
CA VAL A 138 -11.86 -16.07 -4.68
C VAL A 138 -13.10 -15.33 -5.19
N PRO A 139 -14.32 -15.64 -4.69
CA PRO A 139 -15.51 -14.94 -5.15
C PRO A 139 -15.38 -13.46 -4.78
N LYS A 140 -15.62 -12.57 -5.75
CA LYS A 140 -15.56 -11.10 -5.53
C LYS A 140 -16.41 -10.65 -4.33
N TYR A 141 -17.51 -11.35 -4.08
CA TYR A 141 -18.39 -11.09 -2.93
C TYR A 141 -18.68 -12.39 -2.19
N VAL A 142 -18.37 -12.38 -0.89
CA VAL A 142 -18.64 -13.50 0.03
C VAL A 142 -20.10 -13.52 0.51
N SER A 143 -20.83 -12.40 0.40
CA SER A 143 -22.18 -12.22 0.97
C SER A 143 -23.24 -11.80 -0.07
N PRO A 144 -24.53 -12.21 0.10
CA PRO A 144 -25.63 -11.79 -0.79
C PRO A 144 -25.90 -10.29 -0.77
N TYR A 145 -26.40 -9.75 -1.89
CA TYR A 145 -26.67 -8.32 -2.08
C TYR A 145 -27.57 -7.71 -0.99
N VAL A 146 -28.70 -8.36 -0.67
CA VAL A 146 -29.65 -7.86 0.34
C VAL A 146 -28.98 -7.75 1.72
N LYS A 147 -28.10 -8.69 2.06
CA LYS A 147 -27.34 -8.66 3.31
C LYS A 147 -26.36 -7.48 3.32
N GLN A 148 -25.67 -7.23 2.21
CA GLN A 148 -24.76 -6.08 2.06
C GLN A 148 -25.53 -4.76 2.23
N VAL A 149 -26.66 -4.58 1.54
CA VAL A 149 -27.48 -3.37 1.62
C VAL A 149 -28.00 -3.15 3.04
N ARG A 150 -28.53 -4.19 3.70
CA ARG A 150 -29.01 -4.08 5.08
C ARG A 150 -27.89 -3.65 6.04
N LEU A 151 -26.70 -4.26 5.93
CA LEU A 151 -25.55 -3.93 6.79
C LEU A 151 -25.04 -2.51 6.53
N LEU A 152 -24.96 -2.09 5.26
CA LEU A 152 -24.56 -0.74 4.89
C LEU A 152 -25.55 0.30 5.40
N TRP A 153 -26.85 0.04 5.28
CA TRP A 153 -27.88 0.94 5.79
C TRP A 153 -27.83 1.06 7.31
N GLN A 154 -27.68 -0.07 8.03
CA GLN A 154 -27.53 -0.06 9.48
C GLN A 154 -26.28 0.71 9.93
N ARG A 155 -25.14 0.50 9.27
CA ARG A 155 -23.90 1.22 9.55
C ARG A 155 -24.03 2.72 9.27
N LEU A 156 -24.61 3.07 8.12
CA LEU A 156 -24.85 4.46 7.74
C LEU A 156 -25.76 5.14 8.76
N ALA A 157 -26.89 4.53 9.10
CA ALA A 157 -27.81 5.05 10.11
C ALA A 157 -27.10 5.24 11.45
N GLN A 158 -26.32 4.26 11.92
CA GLN A 158 -25.56 4.39 13.17
C GLN A 158 -24.56 5.55 13.15
N VAL A 159 -23.82 5.72 12.05
CA VAL A 159 -22.86 6.84 11.91
C VAL A 159 -23.62 8.17 11.87
N THR A 160 -24.70 8.25 11.09
CA THR A 160 -25.54 9.46 10.98
C THR A 160 -26.14 9.85 12.33
N PHE A 161 -26.71 8.90 13.08
CA PHE A 161 -27.29 9.18 14.40
C PHE A 161 -26.25 9.52 15.47
N ARG A 162 -24.98 9.09 15.31
CA ARG A 162 -23.87 9.48 16.20
C ARG A 162 -23.35 10.90 15.95
N HIS A 163 -23.74 11.55 14.84
CA HIS A 163 -23.38 12.92 14.51
C HIS A 163 -24.60 13.86 14.54
N PRO A 164 -25.16 14.16 15.73
CA PRO A 164 -26.39 14.96 15.86
C PRO A 164 -26.26 16.39 15.35
N PHE A 165 -25.04 16.95 15.33
CA PHE A 165 -24.77 18.28 14.79
C PHE A 165 -25.14 18.40 13.31
N LEU A 166 -24.75 17.41 12.49
CA LEU A 166 -25.07 17.41 11.05
C LEU A 166 -26.58 17.27 10.83
N LEU A 167 -27.24 16.40 11.60
CA LEU A 167 -28.70 16.24 11.55
C LEU A 167 -29.42 17.55 11.92
N MET A 168 -29.02 18.18 13.03
CA MET A 168 -29.58 19.45 13.48
C MET A 168 -29.39 20.56 12.44
N LEU A 169 -28.21 20.66 11.83
CA LEU A 169 -27.93 21.63 10.78
C LEU A 169 -28.84 21.44 9.54
N HIS A 170 -29.09 20.19 9.16
CA HIS A 170 -30.04 19.87 8.08
C HIS A 170 -31.48 20.26 8.44
N PHE A 171 -31.95 19.93 9.65
CA PHE A 171 -33.30 20.34 10.09
C PHE A 171 -33.44 21.85 10.20
N LEU A 172 -32.42 22.55 10.71
CA LEU A 172 -32.45 24.00 10.84
C LEU A 172 -32.44 24.70 9.48
N SER A 173 -31.58 24.27 8.55
CA SER A 173 -31.51 24.86 7.19
C SER A 173 -32.80 24.65 6.40
N THR A 174 -33.41 23.46 6.48
CA THR A 174 -34.72 23.20 5.86
C THR A 174 -35.84 24.01 6.50
N ALA A 175 -35.84 24.18 7.83
CA ALA A 175 -36.78 25.06 8.52
C ALA A 175 -36.62 26.52 8.06
N CYS A 176 -35.40 27.06 8.03
CA CYS A 176 -35.13 28.42 7.55
C CYS A 176 -35.58 28.63 6.10
N ALA A 177 -35.28 27.68 5.19
CA ALA A 177 -35.73 27.75 3.80
C ALA A 177 -37.26 27.73 3.69
N SER A 178 -37.94 26.89 4.48
CA SER A 178 -39.40 26.81 4.49
C SER A 178 -40.06 28.11 4.96
N VAL A 179 -39.49 28.74 6.00
CA VAL A 179 -39.97 30.03 6.53
C VAL A 179 -39.75 31.14 5.51
N ALA A 180 -38.58 31.18 4.86
CA ALA A 180 -38.29 32.17 3.82
C ALA A 180 -39.28 32.06 2.64
N LEU A 181 -39.54 30.86 2.13
CA LEU A 181 -40.53 30.62 1.08
C LEU A 181 -41.95 31.01 1.52
N GLY A 182 -42.34 30.64 2.74
CA GLY A 182 -43.64 31.00 3.30
C GLY A 182 -43.86 32.51 3.40
N LEU A 183 -42.83 33.26 3.79
CA LEU A 183 -42.87 34.72 3.87
C LEU A 183 -42.95 35.38 2.49
N ILE A 184 -42.21 34.86 1.50
CA ILE A 184 -42.24 35.39 0.11
C ILE A 184 -43.65 35.30 -0.48
N PHE A 185 -44.33 34.16 -0.30
CA PHE A 185 -45.66 33.93 -0.88
C PHE A 185 -46.83 34.29 0.03
N TRP A 186 -46.57 34.80 1.25
CA TRP A 186 -47.59 35.10 2.25
C TRP A 186 -48.72 36.00 1.73
N ASN A 187 -48.42 36.92 0.82
CA ASN A 187 -49.38 37.90 0.30
C ASN A 187 -49.72 37.73 -1.20
N SER A 188 -49.33 36.60 -1.82
CA SER A 188 -49.46 36.36 -3.26
C SER A 188 -50.91 36.14 -3.75
N ARG A 189 -51.90 36.18 -2.86
CA ARG A 189 -53.31 35.89 -3.17
C ARG A 189 -54.22 37.13 -3.27
N ARG A 190 -53.65 38.34 -3.36
CA ARG A 190 -54.44 39.58 -3.34
C ARG A 190 -54.75 40.23 -4.70
N ASP A 191 -54.22 39.72 -5.82
CA ASP A 191 -54.40 40.37 -7.14
C ASP A 191 -55.04 39.44 -8.22
N THR A 192 -56.22 38.88 -7.93
CA THR A 192 -57.17 38.37 -8.94
C THR A 192 -58.58 38.75 -8.54
#